data_AF-A0A523S4L6-F1
#
_entry.id   AF-A0A523S4L6-F1
#
_cell.length_a   1.000
_cell.length_b   1.000
_cell.length_c   1.000
_cell.angle_alpha   90.00
_cell.angle_beta   90.00
_cell.angle_gamma   90.00
#
_symmetry.space_group_name_H-M   'P 1'
#
loop_
_entity.id
_entity.type
_entity.pdbx_description
1 polymer ?
#
loop_
_entity_poly.entity_id
_entity_poly.type
_entity_poly.pdbx_seq_one_letter_code
_entity_poly.pdbx_strand_id
1 'polypeptide(L)'
;MSKQTLGFNRALGDMADALNSDITDSEKLHLLVRAAARALGVRGCSLMLLDAQRRRLFHTASHGLSERYLRKGFLEVEKSLTGILDERPVTILDVATDPRIQFQELAQQERITSILSVPVKIKGEVVGILRVYSRTRREFTAAEVQFLITVANLAAIVLESGRFEEAERQPPEAKGEPSFHPTPLTSQLNPATFAHPSEEEFARLLDFYQIEWIYEPRSFALQWEGKAAEMFTPDFYLPALDLYVEMTTLKPGLTTEKNRKVRRLRETHPEVNIKLLARRDYDRLLAKYGHGPLAGAKTHGVGRVLLSAPQVQKRVRQLAKEISHDYEGRHPVLVGVLRGVFCFMADLMRYLTVPADVDFMAISYYGGGSGKAVRVTTDVGISLEGRHILLVEDIVDTGMTLSFVLSHLKARNPASLQVCTLLDKRVRRLADVHLDYVGFEVPDEFLVGYGLDYQEEYRNLPFVALMERKSSNKEPQAKNYLG
;
A
#
# COMPACT_ATOMS: atom_id res chain seq x y z
N MET A 1 5.02 -46.04 -28.45
CA MET A 1 5.08 -44.76 -27.70
C MET A 1 4.30 -44.89 -26.40
N SER A 2 4.82 -44.39 -25.28
CA SER A 2 4.10 -44.46 -24.00
C SER A 2 2.84 -43.56 -24.03
N LYS A 3 1.80 -43.87 -23.22
CA LYS A 3 0.61 -43.01 -23.06
C LYS A 3 0.98 -41.56 -22.68
N GLN A 4 2.06 -41.41 -21.91
CA GLN A 4 2.60 -40.11 -21.51
C GLN A 4 3.20 -39.33 -22.70
N THR A 5 3.98 -40.00 -23.56
CA THR A 5 4.53 -39.40 -24.78
C THR A 5 3.43 -38.96 -25.77
N LEU A 6 2.35 -39.73 -25.87
CA LEU A 6 1.16 -39.36 -26.65
C LEU A 6 0.46 -38.11 -26.10
N GLY A 7 0.39 -37.99 -24.76
CA GLY A 7 -0.15 -36.80 -24.09
C GLY A 7 0.70 -35.55 -24.33
N PHE A 8 2.03 -35.67 -24.29
CA PHE A 8 2.95 -34.57 -24.59
C PHE A 8 2.85 -34.11 -26.04
N ASN A 9 2.79 -35.03 -26.99
CA ASN A 9 2.67 -34.66 -28.40
C ASN A 9 1.35 -33.95 -28.69
N ARG A 10 0.25 -34.35 -28.05
CA ARG A 10 -1.02 -33.64 -28.15
C ARG A 10 -0.90 -32.22 -27.59
N ALA A 11 -0.34 -32.07 -26.38
CA ALA A 11 -0.16 -30.77 -25.76
C ALA A 11 0.73 -29.84 -26.59
N LEU A 12 1.78 -30.37 -27.22
CA LEU A 12 2.63 -29.61 -28.16
C LEU A 12 1.88 -29.19 -29.42
N GLY A 13 1.01 -30.06 -29.96
CA GLY A 13 0.11 -29.72 -31.07
C GLY A 13 -0.81 -28.55 -30.71
N ASP A 14 -1.51 -28.65 -29.57
CA ASP A 14 -2.41 -27.59 -29.09
C ASP A 14 -1.67 -26.27 -28.85
N MET A 15 -0.44 -26.33 -28.34
CA MET A 15 0.43 -25.16 -28.18
C MET A 15 0.82 -24.55 -29.52
N ALA A 16 1.21 -25.36 -30.50
CA ALA A 16 1.58 -24.88 -31.83
C ALA A 16 0.39 -24.23 -32.56
N ASP A 17 -0.82 -24.79 -32.40
CA ASP A 17 -2.04 -24.20 -32.94
C ASP A 17 -2.33 -22.85 -32.26
N ALA A 18 -2.16 -22.76 -30.94
CA ALA A 18 -2.31 -21.49 -30.22
C ALA A 18 -1.29 -20.43 -30.66
N LEU A 19 -0.05 -20.82 -30.99
CA LEU A 19 0.96 -19.89 -31.51
C LEU A 19 0.59 -19.28 -32.86
N ASN A 20 -0.13 -20.04 -33.69
CA ASN A 20 -0.62 -19.61 -35.00
C ASN A 20 -1.95 -18.84 -34.94
N SER A 21 -2.50 -18.65 -33.74
CA SER A 21 -3.73 -17.87 -33.56
C SER A 21 -3.46 -16.36 -33.46
N ASP A 22 -4.50 -15.57 -33.74
CA ASP A 22 -4.46 -14.10 -33.74
C ASP A 22 -4.44 -13.46 -32.33
N ILE A 23 -4.12 -14.25 -31.30
CA ILE A 23 -3.94 -13.75 -29.93
C ILE A 23 -2.57 -13.11 -29.76
N THR A 24 -2.40 -12.37 -28.68
CA THR A 24 -1.16 -11.64 -28.41
C THR A 24 0.00 -12.55 -27.98
N ASP A 25 1.23 -12.07 -28.14
CA ASP A 25 2.43 -12.80 -27.71
C ASP A 25 2.43 -13.05 -26.18
N SER A 26 1.86 -12.14 -25.38
CA SER A 26 1.65 -12.34 -23.93
C SER A 26 0.70 -13.50 -23.63
N GLU A 27 -0.45 -13.53 -24.29
CA GLU A 27 -1.41 -14.63 -24.15
C GLU A 27 -0.81 -15.96 -24.61
N LYS A 28 -0.02 -15.96 -25.70
CA LYS A 28 0.73 -17.14 -26.16
C LYS A 28 1.67 -17.65 -25.08
N LEU A 29 2.49 -16.80 -24.45
CA LEU A 29 3.39 -17.22 -23.37
C LEU A 29 2.63 -17.76 -22.15
N HIS A 30 1.52 -17.13 -21.75
CA HIS A 30 0.66 -17.62 -20.67
C HIS A 30 0.01 -18.98 -20.99
N LEU A 31 -0.39 -19.19 -22.25
CA LEU A 31 -0.90 -20.47 -22.73
C LEU A 31 0.17 -21.55 -22.67
N LEU A 32 1.39 -21.26 -23.13
CA LEU A 32 2.52 -22.20 -23.08
C LEU A 32 2.83 -22.65 -21.65
N VAL A 33 2.98 -21.71 -20.71
CA VAL A 33 3.29 -22.07 -19.30
C VAL A 33 2.14 -22.85 -18.66
N ARG A 34 0.88 -22.49 -18.95
CA ARG A 34 -0.30 -23.19 -18.44
C ARG A 34 -0.40 -24.61 -18.97
N ALA A 35 -0.24 -24.78 -20.28
CA ALA A 35 -0.32 -26.08 -20.93
C ALA A 35 0.86 -26.97 -20.49
N ALA A 36 2.07 -26.42 -20.31
CA ALA A 36 3.21 -27.15 -19.77
C ALA A 36 2.94 -27.64 -18.34
N ALA A 37 2.40 -26.79 -17.47
CA ALA A 37 2.06 -27.16 -16.11
C ALA A 37 1.04 -28.30 -16.05
N ARG A 38 -0.01 -28.22 -16.89
CA ARG A 38 -1.06 -29.24 -16.98
C ARG A 38 -0.54 -30.56 -17.54
N ALA A 39 0.18 -30.52 -18.66
CA ALA A 39 0.71 -31.70 -19.32
C ALA A 39 1.67 -32.49 -18.40
N LEU A 40 2.51 -31.78 -17.65
CA LEU A 40 3.45 -32.40 -16.70
C LEU A 40 2.79 -32.80 -15.36
N GLY A 41 1.55 -32.37 -15.09
CA GLY A 41 0.87 -32.61 -13.82
C GLY A 41 1.62 -32.00 -12.63
N VAL A 42 2.18 -30.80 -12.82
CA VAL A 42 2.97 -30.08 -11.80
C VAL A 42 2.15 -28.97 -11.15
N ARG A 43 2.63 -28.43 -10.02
CA ARG A 43 1.97 -27.33 -9.31
C ARG A 43 1.83 -26.10 -10.20
N GLY A 44 2.92 -25.75 -10.88
CA GLY A 44 3.00 -24.54 -11.67
C GLY A 44 4.17 -24.54 -12.63
N CYS A 45 4.17 -23.54 -13.50
CA CYS A 45 5.21 -23.28 -14.47
C CYS A 45 5.44 -21.77 -14.54
N SER A 46 6.68 -21.35 -14.75
CA SER A 46 7.02 -19.95 -14.94
C SER A 46 8.15 -19.78 -15.94
N LEU A 47 7.93 -18.86 -16.86
CA LEU A 47 8.95 -18.28 -17.73
C LEU A 47 9.57 -17.07 -17.02
N MET A 48 10.89 -17.02 -16.99
CA MET A 48 11.65 -15.89 -16.45
C MET A 48 12.74 -15.47 -17.44
N LEU A 49 12.97 -14.18 -17.63
CA LEU A 49 13.98 -13.67 -18.56
C LEU A 49 15.16 -13.03 -17.84
N LEU A 50 16.32 -13.06 -18.49
CA LEU A 50 17.57 -12.48 -17.99
C LEU A 50 17.58 -10.97 -18.20
N ASP A 51 18.17 -10.25 -17.25
CA ASP A 51 18.49 -8.84 -17.41
C ASP A 51 19.66 -8.61 -18.39
N ALA A 52 19.88 -7.35 -18.77
CA ALA A 52 20.94 -6.93 -19.70
C ALA A 52 22.34 -7.42 -19.28
N GLN A 53 22.57 -7.51 -17.97
CA GLN A 53 23.84 -7.90 -17.36
C GLN A 53 23.98 -9.42 -17.19
N ARG A 54 22.94 -10.21 -17.50
CA ARG A 54 22.87 -11.67 -17.32
C ARG A 54 23.06 -12.12 -15.86
N ARG A 55 22.71 -11.26 -14.89
CA ARG A 55 22.90 -11.51 -13.45
C ARG A 55 21.60 -11.85 -12.74
N ARG A 56 20.47 -11.35 -13.22
CA ARG A 56 19.16 -11.45 -12.57
C ARG A 56 18.11 -12.02 -13.50
N LEU A 57 17.16 -12.77 -12.95
CA LEU A 57 15.97 -13.27 -13.64
C LEU A 57 14.68 -12.62 -13.11
N PHE A 58 13.76 -12.28 -14.02
CA PHE A 58 12.45 -11.71 -13.71
C PHE A 58 11.32 -12.51 -14.36
N HIS A 59 10.17 -12.60 -13.68
CA HIS A 59 9.01 -13.35 -14.18
C HIS A 59 8.36 -12.64 -15.38
N THR A 60 8.09 -13.39 -16.45
CA THR A 60 7.46 -12.88 -17.68
C THR A 60 6.09 -13.51 -17.91
N ALA A 61 5.94 -14.81 -17.64
CA ALA A 61 4.66 -15.49 -17.67
C ALA A 61 4.66 -16.59 -16.61
N SER A 62 3.52 -16.84 -15.97
CA SER A 62 3.41 -17.92 -14.98
C SER A 62 2.02 -18.51 -14.90
N HIS A 63 1.93 -19.72 -14.34
CA HIS A 63 0.69 -20.40 -14.03
C HIS A 63 0.85 -21.29 -12.79
N GLY A 64 -0.17 -21.34 -11.93
CA GLY A 64 -0.25 -22.28 -10.80
C GLY A 64 0.56 -21.91 -9.56
N LEU A 65 1.11 -20.70 -9.52
CA LEU A 65 1.86 -20.15 -8.38
C LEU A 65 1.08 -18.98 -7.77
N SER A 66 1.17 -18.79 -6.45
CA SER A 66 0.57 -17.63 -5.79
C SER A 66 1.30 -16.33 -6.16
N GLU A 67 0.57 -15.21 -6.14
CA GLU A 67 1.14 -13.86 -6.24
C GLU A 67 2.28 -13.64 -5.23
N ARG A 68 2.13 -14.15 -4.01
CA ARG A 68 3.16 -14.11 -2.97
C ARG A 68 4.47 -14.77 -3.41
N TYR A 69 4.41 -15.92 -4.07
CA TYR A 69 5.60 -16.63 -4.54
C TYR A 69 6.22 -16.02 -5.80
N LEU A 70 5.41 -15.36 -6.63
CA LEU A 70 5.88 -14.63 -7.81
C LEU A 70 6.57 -13.30 -7.44
N ARG A 71 6.16 -12.66 -6.33
CA ARG A 71 6.68 -11.37 -5.84
C ARG A 71 7.87 -11.50 -4.88
N LYS A 72 8.55 -12.64 -4.85
CA LYS A 72 9.68 -12.90 -3.93
C LYS A 72 10.97 -12.14 -4.26
N GLY A 73 10.99 -11.31 -5.30
CA GLY A 73 12.19 -10.63 -5.81
C GLY A 73 12.92 -11.41 -6.90
N PHE A 74 14.06 -10.88 -7.34
CA PHE A 74 14.86 -11.43 -8.45
C PHE A 74 15.65 -12.67 -8.03
N LEU A 75 15.91 -13.58 -8.96
CA LEU A 75 16.85 -14.67 -8.74
C LEU A 75 18.23 -14.28 -9.25
N GLU A 76 19.25 -14.31 -8.38
CA GLU A 76 20.64 -14.20 -8.79
C GLU A 76 21.09 -15.49 -9.50
N VAL A 77 21.56 -15.36 -10.75
CA VAL A 77 21.92 -16.51 -11.58
C VAL A 77 23.11 -17.27 -10.98
N GLU A 78 24.11 -16.55 -10.49
CA GLU A 78 25.35 -17.09 -9.88
C GLU A 78 25.06 -17.96 -8.65
N LYS A 79 23.99 -17.66 -7.88
CA LYS A 79 23.65 -18.38 -6.65
C LYS A 79 22.76 -19.60 -6.87
N SER A 80 21.91 -19.59 -7.89
CA SER A 80 20.87 -20.62 -8.06
C SER A 80 21.00 -21.50 -9.29
N LEU A 81 21.72 -21.07 -10.32
CA LEU A 81 21.51 -21.58 -11.68
C LEU A 81 22.81 -21.75 -12.48
N THR A 82 23.94 -22.00 -11.81
CA THR A 82 25.26 -22.14 -12.45
C THR A 82 25.25 -23.03 -13.71
N GLY A 83 24.56 -24.17 -13.70
CA GLY A 83 24.48 -25.07 -14.85
C GLY A 83 23.57 -24.64 -16.02
N ILE A 84 22.68 -23.64 -15.83
CA ILE A 84 21.78 -23.18 -16.91
C ILE A 84 22.51 -22.25 -17.88
N LEU A 85 23.45 -21.44 -17.38
CA LEU A 85 24.31 -20.62 -18.24
C LEU A 85 25.17 -21.49 -19.16
N ASP A 86 25.47 -22.72 -18.73
CA ASP A 86 26.13 -23.76 -19.55
C ASP A 86 25.14 -24.52 -20.48
N GLU A 87 23.96 -23.95 -20.71
CA GLU A 87 22.89 -24.48 -21.56
C GLU A 87 22.29 -25.83 -21.12
N ARG A 88 22.43 -26.21 -19.84
CA ARG A 88 21.95 -27.51 -19.34
C ARG A 88 20.68 -27.37 -18.50
N PRO A 89 19.74 -28.32 -18.59
CA PRO A 89 18.66 -28.45 -17.64
C PRO A 89 19.19 -28.64 -16.21
N VAL A 90 18.56 -27.97 -15.25
CA VAL A 90 18.90 -28.07 -13.82
C VAL A 90 17.68 -28.59 -13.06
N THR A 91 17.89 -29.68 -12.31
CA THR A 91 16.90 -30.26 -11.41
C THR A 91 17.29 -30.06 -9.95
N ILE A 92 16.32 -29.65 -9.15
CA ILE A 92 16.37 -29.58 -7.70
C ILE A 92 15.35 -30.58 -7.16
N LEU A 93 15.84 -31.63 -6.51
CA LEU A 93 14.98 -32.71 -6.01
C LEU A 93 14.28 -32.35 -4.70
N ASP A 94 14.95 -31.56 -3.85
CA ASP A 94 14.42 -31.16 -2.56
C ASP A 94 14.76 -29.71 -2.25
N VAL A 95 13.76 -28.86 -2.39
CA VAL A 95 13.85 -27.42 -2.14
C VAL A 95 14.25 -27.09 -0.69
N ALA A 96 13.92 -27.94 0.28
CA ALA A 96 14.20 -27.66 1.68
C ALA A 96 15.68 -27.83 2.04
N THR A 97 16.42 -28.64 1.27
CA THR A 97 17.82 -28.96 1.58
C THR A 97 18.81 -28.49 0.52
N ASP A 98 18.34 -28.09 -0.67
CA ASP A 98 19.22 -27.72 -1.77
C ASP A 98 19.77 -26.29 -1.60
N PRO A 99 21.11 -26.12 -1.52
CA PRO A 99 21.74 -24.81 -1.27
C PRO A 99 21.57 -23.84 -2.46
N ARG A 100 21.14 -24.33 -3.63
CA ARG A 100 20.88 -23.50 -4.81
C ARG A 100 19.54 -22.77 -4.71
N ILE A 101 18.72 -23.01 -3.68
CA ILE A 101 17.45 -22.30 -3.50
C ILE A 101 17.67 -21.01 -2.68
N GLN A 102 17.43 -19.86 -3.30
CA GLN A 102 17.54 -18.54 -2.65
C GLN A 102 16.37 -18.22 -1.69
N PHE A 103 15.16 -18.73 -1.96
CA PHE A 103 13.94 -18.41 -1.21
C PHE A 103 13.26 -19.68 -0.66
N GLN A 104 13.96 -20.40 0.23
CA GLN A 104 13.53 -21.71 0.73
C GLN A 104 12.20 -21.66 1.48
N GLU A 105 12.06 -20.74 2.44
CA GLU A 105 10.85 -20.61 3.26
C GLU A 105 9.60 -20.31 2.42
N LEU A 106 9.72 -19.40 1.44
CA LEU A 106 8.62 -19.06 0.54
C LEU A 106 8.24 -20.25 -0.35
N ALA A 107 9.23 -21.02 -0.82
CA ALA A 107 8.96 -22.21 -1.62
C ALA A 107 8.30 -23.32 -0.81
N GLN A 108 8.64 -23.46 0.47
CA GLN A 108 7.97 -24.39 1.40
C GLN A 108 6.53 -23.96 1.70
N GLN A 109 6.27 -22.67 1.94
CA GLN A 109 4.92 -22.12 2.13
C GLN A 109 4.07 -22.31 0.87
N GLU A 110 4.70 -22.15 -0.30
CA GLU A 110 4.11 -22.47 -1.60
C GLU A 110 4.05 -23.99 -1.85
N ARG A 111 4.38 -24.85 -0.89
CA ARG A 111 4.37 -26.32 -1.01
C ARG A 111 5.04 -26.82 -2.30
N ILE A 112 6.23 -26.31 -2.57
CA ILE A 112 7.09 -26.72 -3.69
C ILE A 112 8.20 -27.60 -3.12
N THR A 113 8.34 -28.81 -3.65
CA THR A 113 9.34 -29.79 -3.21
C THR A 113 10.44 -30.01 -4.25
N SER A 114 10.09 -30.09 -5.54
CA SER A 114 11.08 -30.26 -6.62
C SER A 114 10.88 -29.25 -7.73
N ILE A 115 11.97 -28.90 -8.41
CA ILE A 115 11.99 -27.90 -9.46
C ILE A 115 12.81 -28.44 -10.64
N LEU A 116 12.28 -28.32 -11.85
CA LEU A 116 13.04 -28.50 -13.09
C LEU A 116 13.10 -27.16 -13.82
N SER A 117 14.29 -26.77 -14.25
CA SER A 117 14.55 -25.53 -14.98
C SER A 117 15.28 -25.85 -16.28
N VAL A 118 14.83 -25.29 -17.39
CA VAL A 118 15.47 -25.42 -18.71
C VAL A 118 15.78 -24.03 -19.28
N PRO A 119 16.87 -23.87 -20.04
CA PRO A 119 17.19 -22.59 -20.67
C PRO A 119 16.21 -22.27 -21.81
N VAL A 120 15.93 -20.99 -21.98
CA VAL A 120 15.22 -20.41 -23.14
C VAL A 120 16.27 -19.70 -23.98
N LYS A 121 16.39 -20.07 -25.26
CA LYS A 121 17.48 -19.61 -26.13
C LYS A 121 16.96 -18.94 -27.39
N ILE A 122 17.52 -17.79 -27.74
CA ILE A 122 17.28 -17.08 -29.01
C ILE A 122 18.62 -16.96 -29.73
N LYS A 123 18.69 -17.42 -30.98
CA LYS A 123 19.92 -17.41 -31.81
C LYS A 123 21.16 -17.99 -31.11
N GLY A 124 20.97 -19.01 -30.29
CA GLY A 124 22.04 -19.69 -29.54
C GLY A 124 22.37 -19.08 -28.18
N GLU A 125 21.88 -17.88 -27.86
CA GLU A 125 22.11 -17.23 -26.57
C GLU A 125 20.99 -17.54 -25.57
N VAL A 126 21.35 -17.86 -24.33
CA VAL A 126 20.38 -18.00 -23.23
C VAL A 126 19.83 -16.62 -22.87
N VAL A 127 18.52 -16.44 -23.09
CA VAL A 127 17.78 -15.19 -22.80
C VAL A 127 16.92 -15.31 -21.54
N GLY A 128 16.73 -16.52 -21.02
CA GLY A 128 15.88 -16.77 -19.86
C GLY A 128 15.80 -18.25 -19.49
N ILE A 129 14.84 -18.57 -18.64
CA ILE A 129 14.56 -19.92 -18.16
C ILE A 129 13.07 -20.21 -18.16
N LEU A 130 12.73 -21.47 -18.43
CA LEU A 130 11.41 -22.02 -18.18
C LEU A 130 11.51 -23.01 -17.02
N ARG A 131 10.69 -22.81 -15.98
CA ARG A 131 10.78 -23.53 -14.73
C ARG A 131 9.44 -24.14 -14.33
N VAL A 132 9.44 -25.40 -13.93
CA VAL A 132 8.27 -26.12 -13.39
C VAL A 132 8.48 -26.53 -11.95
N TYR A 133 7.37 -26.58 -11.20
CA TYR A 133 7.37 -26.73 -9.74
C TYR A 133 6.49 -27.92 -9.32
N SER A 134 7.04 -28.92 -8.64
CA SER A 134 6.30 -30.10 -8.16
C SER A 134 5.96 -29.98 -6.66
N ARG A 135 4.80 -30.49 -6.25
CA ARG A 135 4.40 -30.59 -4.82
C ARG A 135 5.01 -31.80 -4.10
N THR A 136 5.56 -32.74 -4.85
CA THR A 136 6.19 -33.96 -4.35
C THR A 136 7.61 -34.04 -4.85
N ARG A 137 8.44 -34.77 -4.12
CA ARG A 137 9.79 -35.13 -4.57
C ARG A 137 9.67 -35.87 -5.90
N ARG A 138 10.23 -35.29 -6.97
CA ARG A 138 10.09 -35.79 -8.34
C ARG A 138 11.42 -35.75 -9.07
N GLU A 139 11.84 -36.92 -9.53
CA GLU A 139 12.87 -37.05 -10.55
C GLU A 139 12.18 -36.95 -11.92
N PHE A 140 12.55 -35.92 -12.69
CA PHE A 140 11.96 -35.70 -14.01
C PHE A 140 12.61 -36.65 -15.01
N THR A 141 11.79 -37.38 -15.76
CA THR A 141 12.25 -38.32 -16.79
C THR A 141 12.86 -37.58 -17.98
N ALA A 142 13.70 -38.26 -18.77
CA ALA A 142 14.27 -37.68 -19.99
C ALA A 142 13.18 -37.15 -20.96
N ALA A 143 12.04 -37.83 -21.05
CA ALA A 143 10.90 -37.38 -21.86
C ALA A 143 10.26 -36.09 -21.35
N GLU A 144 10.17 -35.90 -20.03
CA GLU A 144 9.63 -34.68 -19.40
C GLU A 144 10.58 -33.51 -19.55
N VAL A 145 11.88 -33.75 -19.39
CA VAL A 145 12.92 -32.75 -19.64
C VAL A 145 12.89 -32.32 -21.10
N GLN A 146 12.84 -33.27 -22.03
CA GLN A 146 12.77 -32.99 -23.46
C GLN A 146 11.50 -32.22 -23.84
N PHE A 147 10.35 -32.60 -23.27
CA PHE A 147 9.10 -31.87 -23.45
C PHE A 147 9.23 -30.41 -23.00
N LEU A 148 9.77 -30.16 -21.81
CA LEU A 148 9.92 -28.80 -21.30
C LEU A 148 10.90 -27.97 -22.13
N ILE A 149 11.99 -28.57 -22.65
CA ILE A 149 12.89 -27.94 -23.61
C ILE A 149 12.14 -27.53 -24.89
N THR A 150 11.28 -28.40 -25.42
CA THR A 150 10.48 -28.07 -26.60
C THR A 150 9.55 -26.88 -26.31
N VAL A 151 8.90 -26.84 -25.14
CA VAL A 151 8.08 -25.66 -24.75
C VAL A 151 8.94 -24.40 -24.61
N ALA A 152 10.15 -24.49 -24.07
CA ALA A 152 11.08 -23.36 -23.98
C ALA A 152 11.48 -22.83 -25.37
N ASN A 153 11.67 -23.71 -26.36
CA ASN A 153 11.93 -23.31 -27.74
C ASN A 153 10.72 -22.63 -28.38
N LEU A 154 9.50 -23.12 -28.11
CA LEU A 154 8.27 -22.47 -28.56
C LEU A 154 8.11 -21.07 -27.94
N ALA A 155 8.43 -20.92 -26.65
CA ALA A 155 8.45 -19.61 -25.99
C ALA A 155 9.51 -18.68 -26.61
N ALA A 156 10.68 -19.21 -26.99
CA ALA A 156 11.71 -18.42 -27.66
C ALA A 156 11.25 -17.85 -29.00
N ILE A 157 10.47 -18.59 -29.78
CA ILE A 157 9.89 -18.11 -31.05
C ILE A 157 8.97 -16.90 -30.81
N VAL A 158 8.12 -16.96 -29.78
CA VAL A 158 7.23 -15.84 -29.40
C VAL A 158 8.01 -14.63 -28.87
N LEU A 159 9.14 -14.87 -28.21
CA LEU A 159 10.00 -13.79 -27.71
C LEU A 159 10.80 -13.14 -28.85
N GLU A 160 11.15 -13.88 -29.91
CA GLU A 160 11.89 -13.38 -31.06
C GLU A 160 11.04 -12.50 -31.99
N SER A 161 9.71 -12.69 -32.04
CA SER A 161 8.81 -11.91 -32.90
C SER A 161 8.71 -10.42 -32.55
N GLY A 162 9.17 -10.00 -31.36
CA GLY A 162 9.28 -8.59 -30.97
C GLY A 162 7.95 -7.83 -30.79
N ARG A 163 6.79 -8.51 -30.84
CA ARG A 163 5.45 -7.91 -30.70
C ARG A 163 4.85 -8.04 -29.30
N PHE A 164 5.63 -8.57 -28.36
CA PHE A 164 5.23 -8.79 -26.96
C PHE A 164 4.83 -7.49 -26.22
N GLU A 165 5.25 -6.31 -26.70
CA GLU A 165 5.00 -5.01 -26.05
C GLU A 165 3.57 -4.47 -26.22
N GLU A 166 2.74 -4.97 -27.16
CA GLU A 166 1.45 -4.32 -27.49
C GLU A 166 0.23 -4.80 -26.66
N ALA A 167 0.38 -5.79 -25.78
CA ALA A 167 -0.73 -6.65 -25.35
C ALA A 167 -1.21 -6.56 -23.88
N GLU A 168 -0.57 -5.81 -22.98
CA GLU A 168 -1.09 -5.61 -21.60
C GLU A 168 -2.12 -4.47 -21.50
N ARG A 169 -2.76 -4.08 -22.61
CA ARG A 169 -3.64 -2.89 -22.70
C ARG A 169 -5.08 -3.05 -22.20
N GLN A 170 -5.46 -4.10 -21.47
CA GLN A 170 -6.79 -4.19 -20.84
C GLN A 170 -6.76 -4.86 -19.44
N PRO A 171 -7.23 -4.16 -18.38
CA PRO A 171 -7.43 -4.78 -17.07
C PRO A 171 -8.67 -5.70 -17.08
N PRO A 172 -8.67 -6.82 -16.35
CA PRO A 172 -9.86 -7.65 -16.19
C PRO A 172 -10.96 -6.89 -15.44
N GLU A 173 -12.19 -6.97 -15.94
CA GLU A 173 -13.38 -6.44 -15.29
C GLU A 173 -13.55 -7.03 -13.88
N ALA A 174 -13.53 -6.16 -12.86
CA ALA A 174 -13.80 -6.54 -11.49
C ALA A 174 -15.31 -6.74 -11.27
N LYS A 175 -15.75 -7.99 -11.19
CA LYS A 175 -16.99 -8.37 -10.50
C LYS A 175 -16.63 -9.16 -9.25
N GLY A 176 -16.93 -8.60 -8.08
CA GLY A 176 -16.81 -9.26 -6.77
C GLY A 176 -16.24 -8.32 -5.72
N GLU A 177 -17.09 -7.91 -4.78
CA GLU A 177 -16.72 -7.11 -3.61
C GLU A 177 -15.66 -7.84 -2.74
N PRO A 178 -14.60 -7.16 -2.26
CA PRO A 178 -13.74 -7.71 -1.24
C PRO A 178 -14.22 -7.33 0.16
N SER A 179 -14.56 -8.35 0.95
CA SER A 179 -14.70 -8.27 2.40
C SER A 179 -13.36 -7.89 3.05
N PHE A 180 -13.35 -6.80 3.83
CA PHE A 180 -12.17 -6.30 4.53
C PHE A 180 -11.94 -7.02 5.88
N HIS A 181 -10.77 -7.65 6.03
CA HIS A 181 -10.15 -7.95 7.33
C HIS A 181 -8.68 -7.50 7.29
N PRO A 182 -8.20 -6.60 8.17
CA PRO A 182 -6.82 -6.15 8.14
C PRO A 182 -5.93 -6.99 9.08
N THR A 183 -4.92 -7.65 8.51
CA THR A 183 -3.67 -7.97 9.20
C THR A 183 -2.55 -7.27 8.41
N PRO A 184 -1.61 -6.52 9.04
CA PRO A 184 -0.59 -5.81 8.29
C PRO A 184 0.50 -6.81 7.83
N LEU A 185 0.42 -7.25 6.57
CA LEU A 185 1.30 -8.24 5.93
C LEU A 185 2.51 -7.62 5.19
N THR A 186 2.63 -6.28 5.14
CA THR A 186 3.62 -5.59 4.29
C THR A 186 5.03 -5.47 4.89
N SER A 187 5.21 -5.63 6.21
CA SER A 187 6.53 -5.46 6.87
C SER A 187 7.57 -6.55 6.56
N GLN A 188 7.19 -7.63 5.88
CA GLN A 188 8.07 -8.78 5.57
C GLN A 188 8.52 -8.88 4.10
N LEU A 189 8.10 -7.95 3.23
CA LEU A 189 8.37 -7.98 1.78
C LEU A 189 9.40 -6.94 1.33
N ASN A 190 9.80 -6.03 2.21
CA ASN A 190 10.64 -4.88 1.87
C ASN A 190 12.09 -5.10 2.35
N PRO A 191 13.09 -4.63 1.58
CA PRO A 191 14.50 -4.91 1.87
C PRO A 191 14.96 -4.27 3.18
N ALA A 192 15.92 -4.90 3.86
CA ALA A 192 16.53 -4.36 5.08
C ALA A 192 17.42 -3.12 4.81
N THR A 193 17.81 -2.88 3.56
CA THR A 193 18.72 -1.81 3.13
C THR A 193 18.34 -1.27 1.75
N PHE A 194 18.33 0.05 1.59
CA PHE A 194 17.99 0.76 0.34
C PHE A 194 19.25 1.21 -0.40
N ALA A 195 19.14 1.39 -1.73
CA ALA A 195 20.26 1.86 -2.55
C ALA A 195 20.65 3.32 -2.25
N HIS A 196 19.70 4.15 -1.80
CA HIS A 196 19.98 5.53 -1.40
C HIS A 196 19.22 5.94 -0.12
N PRO A 197 19.79 6.79 0.76
CA PRO A 197 19.11 7.25 1.99
C PRO A 197 17.75 7.90 1.77
N SER A 198 17.55 8.59 0.64
CA SER A 198 16.25 9.20 0.32
C SER A 198 15.16 8.16 0.03
N GLU A 199 15.52 7.00 -0.52
CA GLU A 199 14.58 5.90 -0.74
C GLU A 199 14.19 5.27 0.59
N GLU A 200 15.14 5.09 1.52
CA GLU A 200 14.83 4.64 2.88
C GLU A 200 13.90 5.60 3.62
N GLU A 201 14.14 6.91 3.51
CA GLU A 201 13.25 7.92 4.10
C GLU A 201 11.85 7.92 3.45
N PHE A 202 11.74 7.66 2.15
CA PHE A 202 10.45 7.56 1.45
C PHE A 202 9.70 6.26 1.78
N ALA A 203 10.41 5.13 1.91
CA ALA A 203 9.86 3.88 2.40
C ALA A 203 9.28 4.00 3.81
N ARG A 204 10.04 4.59 4.75
CA ARG A 204 9.57 4.89 6.12
C ARG A 204 8.30 5.74 6.11
N LEU A 205 8.16 6.66 5.16
CA LEU A 205 6.95 7.46 4.99
C LEU A 205 5.77 6.61 4.52
N LEU A 206 5.95 5.79 3.49
CA LEU A 206 4.88 4.91 2.99
C LEU A 206 4.40 3.93 4.06
N ASP A 207 5.34 3.35 4.83
CA ASP A 207 5.05 2.53 6.01
C ASP A 207 4.27 3.30 7.08
N PHE A 208 4.69 4.54 7.38
CA PHE A 208 4.00 5.40 8.33
C PHE A 208 2.54 5.68 7.92
N TYR A 209 2.31 5.89 6.63
CA TYR A 209 0.96 6.07 6.07
C TYR A 209 0.18 4.78 5.86
N GLN A 210 0.79 3.62 6.13
CA GLN A 210 0.26 2.31 5.76
C GLN A 210 -0.17 2.23 4.29
N ILE A 211 0.49 3.00 3.43
CA ILE A 211 0.34 2.85 1.99
C ILE A 211 1.09 1.57 1.65
N GLU A 212 0.42 0.60 1.03
CA GLU A 212 1.13 -0.57 0.55
C GLU A 212 2.12 -0.14 -0.54
N TRP A 213 3.35 -0.65 -0.43
CA TRP A 213 4.41 -0.33 -1.36
C TRP A 213 5.33 -1.52 -1.59
N ILE A 214 5.97 -1.51 -2.76
CA ILE A 214 6.92 -2.53 -3.19
C ILE A 214 8.18 -1.79 -3.68
N TYR A 215 9.34 -2.13 -3.13
CA TYR A 215 10.63 -1.63 -3.60
C TYR A 215 11.07 -2.32 -4.89
N GLU A 216 11.64 -1.57 -5.85
CA GLU A 216 12.14 -2.10 -7.13
C GLU A 216 11.21 -3.18 -7.76
N PRO A 217 9.92 -2.86 -7.95
CA PRO A 217 8.83 -3.82 -8.16
C PRO A 217 8.99 -4.67 -9.43
N ARG A 218 9.43 -4.03 -10.52
CA ARG A 218 9.78 -4.66 -11.79
C ARG A 218 10.65 -3.73 -12.62
N SER A 219 11.47 -4.31 -13.49
CA SER A 219 12.26 -3.58 -14.47
C SER A 219 11.57 -3.56 -15.82
N PHE A 220 11.70 -2.45 -16.54
CA PHE A 220 11.15 -2.24 -17.86
C PHE A 220 12.28 -2.09 -18.87
N ALA A 221 12.15 -2.75 -20.02
CA ALA A 221 13.09 -2.58 -21.11
C ALA A 221 12.78 -1.28 -21.86
N LEU A 222 13.77 -0.39 -21.98
CA LEU A 222 13.65 0.87 -22.72
C LEU A 222 14.18 0.76 -24.15
N GLN A 223 15.05 -0.20 -24.44
CA GLN A 223 15.62 -0.44 -25.76
C GLN A 223 15.97 -1.92 -25.94
N TRP A 224 15.65 -2.47 -27.11
CA TRP A 224 15.88 -3.87 -27.47
C TRP A 224 16.83 -4.01 -28.66
N GLU A 225 17.89 -4.79 -28.47
CA GLU A 225 18.86 -5.13 -29.52
C GLU A 225 19.24 -6.62 -29.42
N GLY A 226 18.26 -7.52 -29.63
CA GLY A 226 18.44 -8.97 -29.43
C GLY A 226 18.59 -9.41 -27.96
N LYS A 227 18.76 -8.44 -27.05
CA LYS A 227 18.69 -8.49 -25.59
C LYS A 227 18.20 -7.12 -25.11
N ALA A 228 17.71 -7.02 -23.88
CA ALA A 228 17.38 -5.70 -23.32
C ALA A 228 18.67 -4.88 -23.16
N ALA A 229 18.87 -3.87 -24.00
CA ALA A 229 20.10 -3.07 -24.04
C ALA A 229 20.11 -1.96 -22.99
N GLU A 230 18.93 -1.41 -22.69
CA GLU A 230 18.74 -0.40 -21.65
C GLU A 230 17.50 -0.74 -20.83
N MET A 231 17.65 -0.83 -19.50
CA MET A 231 16.57 -1.13 -18.56
C MET A 231 16.32 0.05 -17.63
N PHE A 232 15.11 0.13 -17.12
CA PHE A 232 14.71 1.08 -16.09
C PHE A 232 13.85 0.39 -15.03
N THR A 233 14.29 0.49 -13.77
CA THR A 233 13.56 -0.03 -12.62
C THR A 233 13.11 1.17 -11.80
N PRO A 234 11.80 1.43 -11.67
CA PRO A 234 11.31 2.45 -10.77
C PRO A 234 11.65 2.10 -9.32
N ASP A 235 11.97 3.10 -8.51
CA ASP A 235 12.33 2.89 -7.10
C ASP A 235 11.19 2.26 -6.27
N PHE A 236 9.93 2.65 -6.51
CA PHE A 236 8.76 2.13 -5.77
C PHE A 236 7.55 1.86 -6.67
N TYR A 237 6.67 0.96 -6.24
CA TYR A 237 5.30 0.83 -6.74
C TYR A 237 4.29 0.83 -5.60
N LEU A 238 3.20 1.56 -5.79
CA LEU A 238 2.09 1.70 -4.84
C LEU A 238 0.86 0.99 -5.42
N PRO A 239 0.56 -0.28 -5.02
CA PRO A 239 -0.45 -1.10 -5.69
C PRO A 239 -1.86 -0.51 -5.66
N ALA A 240 -2.25 0.09 -4.52
CA ALA A 240 -3.56 0.69 -4.36
C ALA A 240 -3.85 1.86 -5.32
N LEU A 241 -2.79 2.48 -5.87
CA LEU A 241 -2.88 3.64 -6.77
C LEU A 241 -2.44 3.32 -8.20
N ASP A 242 -2.02 2.06 -8.43
CA ASP A 242 -1.32 1.63 -9.65
C ASP A 242 -0.30 2.67 -10.13
N LEU A 243 0.64 3.01 -9.23
CA LEU A 243 1.57 4.12 -9.42
C LEU A 243 3.00 3.68 -9.15
N TYR A 244 3.85 3.86 -10.16
CA TYR A 244 5.30 3.76 -10.04
C TYR A 244 5.89 5.11 -9.64
N VAL A 245 6.86 5.10 -8.73
CA VAL A 245 7.53 6.30 -8.23
C VAL A 245 9.02 6.15 -8.48
N GLU A 246 9.59 7.13 -9.16
CA GLU A 246 11.04 7.28 -9.34
C GLU A 246 11.52 8.50 -8.54
N MET A 247 12.48 8.30 -7.65
CA MET A 247 13.10 9.35 -6.86
C MET A 247 14.25 10.00 -7.62
N THR A 248 14.30 11.33 -7.58
CA THR A 248 15.43 12.10 -8.13
C THR A 248 16.15 12.91 -7.06
N THR A 249 17.41 12.57 -6.83
CA THR A 249 18.33 13.30 -5.96
C THR A 249 19.01 14.41 -6.77
N LEU A 250 18.91 15.65 -6.29
CA LEU A 250 19.24 16.96 -6.89
C LEU A 250 20.64 17.20 -7.55
N LYS A 251 21.38 16.21 -8.06
CA LYS A 251 22.61 16.47 -8.85
C LYS A 251 22.30 16.65 -10.35
N PRO A 252 22.59 17.83 -10.96
CA PRO A 252 22.17 18.17 -12.34
C PRO A 252 22.56 17.18 -13.44
N GLY A 253 23.64 16.42 -13.28
CA GLY A 253 24.12 15.42 -14.27
C GLY A 253 23.32 14.10 -14.26
N LEU A 254 22.90 13.60 -13.10
CA LEU A 254 22.12 12.36 -12.98
C LEU A 254 20.63 12.57 -13.30
N THR A 255 20.13 13.80 -13.13
CA THR A 255 18.73 14.13 -13.42
C THR A 255 18.42 14.00 -14.91
N THR A 256 19.35 14.33 -15.80
CA THR A 256 19.15 14.26 -17.25
C THR A 256 19.01 12.82 -17.73
N GLU A 257 19.83 11.90 -17.19
CA GLU A 257 19.74 10.49 -17.54
C GLU A 257 18.47 9.83 -16.98
N LYS A 258 18.12 10.08 -15.70
CA LYS A 258 16.86 9.58 -15.10
C LYS A 258 15.63 10.15 -15.82
N ASN A 259 15.60 11.44 -16.12
CA ASN A 259 14.50 12.04 -16.88
C ASN A 259 14.42 11.50 -18.31
N ARG A 260 15.56 11.23 -18.97
CA ARG A 260 15.59 10.58 -20.29
C ARG A 260 15.00 9.17 -20.21
N LYS A 261 15.37 8.38 -19.20
CA LYS A 261 14.86 7.02 -18.99
C LYS A 261 13.36 7.02 -18.68
N VAL A 262 12.87 7.94 -17.84
CA VAL A 262 11.42 8.07 -17.57
C VAL A 262 10.64 8.57 -18.79
N ARG A 263 11.21 9.48 -19.59
CA ARG A 263 10.58 9.88 -20.87
C ARG A 263 10.49 8.71 -21.83
N ARG A 264 11.60 7.97 -22.01
CA ARG A 264 11.61 6.74 -22.80
C ARG A 264 10.62 5.72 -22.24
N LEU A 265 10.54 5.54 -20.93
CA LEU A 265 9.55 4.64 -20.32
C LEU A 265 8.13 5.06 -20.67
N ARG A 266 7.82 6.36 -20.66
CA ARG A 266 6.50 6.85 -21.06
C ARG A 266 6.23 6.68 -22.56
N GLU A 267 7.28 6.66 -23.38
CA GLU A 267 7.18 6.41 -24.82
C GLU A 267 7.03 4.92 -25.13
N THR A 268 7.78 4.04 -24.45
CA THR A 268 7.80 2.59 -24.70
C THR A 268 6.80 1.79 -23.85
N HIS A 269 6.39 2.32 -22.69
CA HIS A 269 5.42 1.74 -21.75
C HIS A 269 4.41 2.81 -21.28
N PRO A 270 3.57 3.36 -22.17
CA PRO A 270 2.65 4.47 -21.85
C PRO A 270 1.58 4.12 -20.79
N GLU A 271 1.29 2.84 -20.59
CA GLU A 271 0.40 2.32 -19.54
C GLU A 271 1.01 2.42 -18.14
N VAL A 272 2.34 2.56 -18.05
CA VAL A 272 3.04 2.69 -16.77
C VAL A 272 2.81 4.10 -16.25
N ASN A 273 1.89 4.21 -15.31
CA ASN A 273 1.69 5.42 -14.53
C ASN A 273 2.91 5.65 -13.63
N ILE A 274 3.88 6.41 -14.13
CA ILE A 274 5.10 6.75 -13.42
C ILE A 274 5.18 8.24 -13.08
N LYS A 275 5.52 8.52 -11.82
CA LYS A 275 5.83 9.88 -11.35
C LYS A 275 7.27 9.99 -10.91
N LEU A 276 7.93 11.01 -11.46
CA LEU A 276 9.20 11.52 -10.95
C LEU A 276 8.91 12.35 -9.71
N LEU A 277 9.50 11.94 -8.59
CA LEU A 277 9.43 12.68 -7.34
C LEU A 277 10.78 13.35 -7.09
N ALA A 278 10.83 14.67 -7.29
CA ALA A 278 11.99 15.47 -6.94
C ALA A 278 12.04 15.68 -5.42
N ARG A 279 13.25 15.83 -4.85
CA ARG A 279 13.42 16.12 -3.42
C ARG A 279 12.54 17.29 -2.92
N ARG A 280 12.33 18.34 -3.73
CA ARG A 280 11.46 19.48 -3.35
C ARG A 280 9.97 19.13 -3.29
N ASP A 281 9.52 18.23 -4.15
CA ASP A 281 8.13 17.75 -4.17
C ASP A 281 7.90 16.71 -3.06
N TYR A 282 8.92 15.89 -2.81
CA TYR A 282 9.05 15.03 -1.63
C TYR A 282 8.99 15.83 -0.33
N ASP A 283 9.81 16.88 -0.15
CA ASP A 283 9.80 17.75 1.04
C ASP A 283 8.43 18.42 1.24
N ARG A 284 7.72 18.76 0.15
CA ARG A 284 6.34 19.28 0.21
C ARG A 284 5.32 18.22 0.60
N LEU A 285 5.44 17.02 0.05
CA LEU A 285 4.58 15.88 0.38
C LEU A 285 4.77 15.51 1.86
N LEU A 286 6.02 15.33 2.28
CA LEU A 286 6.43 15.11 3.65
C LEU A 286 5.90 16.19 4.61
N ALA A 287 6.02 17.47 4.26
CA ALA A 287 5.50 18.57 5.06
C ALA A 287 3.96 18.55 5.17
N LYS A 288 3.24 18.20 4.09
CA LYS A 288 1.78 17.98 4.13
C LYS A 288 1.39 16.78 5.02
N TYR A 289 2.33 15.86 5.20
CA TYR A 289 2.17 14.57 5.85
C TYR A 289 3.05 14.41 7.12
N GLY A 290 3.47 15.54 7.72
CA GLY A 290 4.07 15.56 9.07
C GLY A 290 5.47 14.94 9.24
N HIS A 291 6.26 14.79 8.18
CA HIS A 291 7.66 14.35 8.27
C HIS A 291 8.62 15.43 7.69
N GLY A 292 9.82 15.56 8.25
CA GLY A 292 10.83 16.54 7.81
C GLY A 292 10.56 18.01 8.23
N PRO A 293 11.53 18.93 8.08
CA PRO A 293 11.31 20.34 8.37
C PRO A 293 10.26 20.89 7.39
N LEU A 294 9.19 21.50 7.90
CA LEU A 294 8.09 22.10 7.12
C LEU A 294 8.49 23.33 6.29
N ALA A 295 9.73 23.40 5.81
CA ALA A 295 10.30 24.55 5.13
C ALA A 295 9.78 24.75 3.69
N GLY A 296 8.89 23.90 3.17
CA GLY A 296 8.48 23.94 1.76
C GLY A 296 6.97 23.89 1.47
N ALA A 297 6.14 23.40 2.40
CA ALA A 297 4.69 23.54 2.33
C ALA A 297 4.30 24.81 3.09
N LYS A 298 3.28 25.54 2.63
CA LYS A 298 2.73 26.70 3.35
C LYS A 298 1.99 26.26 4.64
N THR A 299 2.56 25.38 5.46
CA THR A 299 2.01 24.89 6.73
C THR A 299 2.90 25.44 7.84
N HIS A 300 2.67 26.71 8.19
CA HIS A 300 3.43 27.38 9.25
C HIS A 300 3.00 26.83 10.61
N GLY A 301 3.89 26.09 11.30
CA GLY A 301 3.75 25.81 12.75
C GLY A 301 3.26 24.43 13.15
N VAL A 302 3.14 23.44 12.26
CA VAL A 302 2.98 22.04 12.70
C VAL A 302 4.34 21.56 13.26
N GLY A 303 4.38 20.84 14.38
CA GLY A 303 5.62 20.40 15.03
C GLY A 303 5.98 18.96 14.68
N ARG A 304 5.26 18.01 15.29
CA ARG A 304 5.40 16.56 15.04
C ARG A 304 4.03 15.88 15.06
N VAL A 305 3.88 14.79 14.31
CA VAL A 305 2.65 13.96 14.38
C VAL A 305 2.58 13.27 15.75
N LEU A 306 1.43 13.38 16.41
CA LEU A 306 1.14 12.71 17.69
C LEU A 306 0.43 11.37 17.48
N LEU A 307 -0.61 11.37 16.63
CA LEU A 307 -1.38 10.17 16.27
C LEU A 307 -1.50 10.08 14.75
N SER A 308 -0.91 9.05 14.16
CA SER A 308 -1.00 8.79 12.72
C SER A 308 -2.43 8.45 12.28
N ALA A 309 -2.75 8.66 11.00
CA ALA A 309 -4.05 8.32 10.44
C ALA A 309 -4.45 6.85 10.71
N PRO A 310 -3.55 5.86 10.54
CA PRO A 310 -3.86 4.48 10.90
C PRO A 310 -4.15 4.22 12.36
N GLN A 311 -3.42 4.88 13.27
CA GLN A 311 -3.67 4.75 14.72
C GLN A 311 -5.08 5.23 15.03
N VAL A 312 -5.44 6.42 14.52
CA VAL A 312 -6.78 6.99 14.65
C VAL A 312 -7.83 6.02 14.10
N GLN A 313 -7.70 5.56 12.85
CA GLN A 313 -8.66 4.63 12.23
C GLN A 313 -8.79 3.31 12.98
N LYS A 314 -7.68 2.74 13.45
CA LYS A 314 -7.69 1.51 14.25
C LYS A 314 -8.47 1.70 15.55
N ARG A 315 -8.26 2.83 16.24
CA ARG A 315 -8.98 3.11 17.49
C ARG A 315 -10.45 3.41 17.24
N VAL A 316 -10.79 4.16 16.20
CA VAL A 316 -12.20 4.42 15.82
C VAL A 316 -12.94 3.10 15.57
N ARG A 317 -12.33 2.12 14.88
CA ARG A 317 -12.93 0.79 14.71
C ARG A 317 -13.14 0.04 16.02
N GLN A 318 -12.21 0.16 16.97
CA GLN A 318 -12.34 -0.45 18.29
C GLN A 318 -13.50 0.18 19.07
N LEU A 319 -13.56 1.51 19.11
CA LEU A 319 -14.67 2.24 19.73
C LEU A 319 -16.01 1.87 19.10
N ALA A 320 -16.09 1.82 17.77
CA ALA A 320 -17.33 1.44 17.07
C ALA A 320 -17.79 0.02 17.44
N LYS A 321 -16.85 -0.92 17.64
CA LYS A 321 -17.15 -2.28 18.08
C LYS A 321 -17.65 -2.32 19.52
N GLU A 322 -17.01 -1.57 20.43
CA GLU A 322 -17.44 -1.42 21.82
C GLU A 322 -18.87 -0.84 21.88
N ILE A 323 -19.10 0.28 21.20
CA ILE A 323 -20.40 0.95 21.13
C ILE A 323 -21.47 0.04 20.50
N SER A 324 -21.15 -0.66 19.40
CA SER A 324 -22.13 -1.52 18.75
C SER A 324 -22.57 -2.69 19.64
N HIS A 325 -21.67 -3.18 20.50
CA HIS A 325 -22.01 -4.20 21.49
C HIS A 325 -22.93 -3.64 22.58
N ASP A 326 -22.59 -2.49 23.15
CA ASP A 326 -23.33 -1.89 24.26
C ASP A 326 -24.73 -1.39 23.85
N TYR A 327 -24.91 -1.10 22.55
CA TYR A 327 -26.17 -0.68 21.96
C TYR A 327 -26.88 -1.77 21.14
N GLU A 328 -26.51 -3.04 21.32
CA GLU A 328 -27.17 -4.15 20.62
C GLU A 328 -28.69 -4.15 20.85
N GLY A 329 -29.47 -4.26 19.77
CA GLY A 329 -30.93 -4.18 19.82
C GLY A 329 -31.51 -2.77 20.07
N ARG A 330 -30.68 -1.72 20.09
CA ARG A 330 -31.10 -0.32 20.29
C ARG A 330 -30.90 0.51 19.03
N HIS A 331 -31.45 1.72 19.03
CA HIS A 331 -31.33 2.70 17.95
C HIS A 331 -30.88 4.08 18.49
N PRO A 332 -29.58 4.26 18.82
CA PRO A 332 -29.09 5.50 19.40
C PRO A 332 -29.13 6.70 18.44
N VAL A 333 -29.06 7.90 19.01
CA VAL A 333 -28.77 9.14 18.28
C VAL A 333 -27.33 9.55 18.58
N LEU A 334 -26.49 9.63 17.55
CA LEU A 334 -25.18 10.25 17.61
C LEU A 334 -25.35 11.77 17.55
N VAL A 335 -24.87 12.48 18.56
CA VAL A 335 -24.89 13.95 18.59
C VAL A 335 -23.46 14.44 18.58
N GLY A 336 -23.03 15.17 17.54
CA GLY A 336 -21.70 15.76 17.47
C GLY A 336 -21.72 17.27 17.75
N VAL A 337 -20.75 17.78 18.52
CA VAL A 337 -20.56 19.24 18.68
C VAL A 337 -19.63 19.77 17.59
N LEU A 338 -20.18 20.61 16.72
CA LEU A 338 -19.43 21.25 15.64
C LEU A 338 -18.41 22.27 16.19
N ARG A 339 -17.27 22.45 15.50
CA ARG A 339 -17.00 21.94 14.15
C ARG A 339 -16.14 20.68 14.10
N GLY A 340 -15.11 20.55 14.93
CA GLY A 340 -14.03 19.57 14.69
C GLY A 340 -14.43 18.10 14.75
N VAL A 341 -15.52 17.75 15.44
CA VAL A 341 -16.02 16.38 15.55
C VAL A 341 -16.34 15.70 14.21
N PHE A 342 -16.64 16.46 13.15
CA PHE A 342 -17.25 15.90 11.94
C PHE A 342 -16.43 14.76 11.30
N CYS A 343 -15.09 14.86 11.32
CA CYS A 343 -14.21 13.80 10.82
C CYS A 343 -14.37 12.52 11.65
N PHE A 344 -14.27 12.65 12.97
CA PHE A 344 -14.37 11.52 13.88
C PHE A 344 -15.74 10.87 13.83
N MET A 345 -16.82 11.66 13.88
CA MET A 345 -18.18 11.13 13.86
C MET A 345 -18.51 10.44 12.53
N ALA A 346 -18.06 10.99 11.39
CA ALA A 346 -18.26 10.38 10.09
C ALA A 346 -17.55 9.02 9.95
N ASP A 347 -16.36 8.87 10.54
CA ASP A 347 -15.66 7.59 10.53
C ASP A 347 -16.25 6.61 11.54
N LEU A 348 -16.62 7.07 12.74
CA LEU A 348 -17.25 6.25 13.77
C LEU A 348 -18.55 5.63 13.25
N MET A 349 -19.44 6.43 12.66
CA MET A 349 -20.74 5.96 12.16
C MET A 349 -20.61 4.89 11.07
N ARG A 350 -19.57 4.96 10.22
CA ARG A 350 -19.34 3.99 9.14
C ARG A 350 -18.97 2.60 9.65
N TYR A 351 -18.45 2.51 10.87
CA TYR A 351 -18.04 1.24 11.47
C TYR A 351 -19.05 0.68 12.48
N LEU A 352 -20.11 1.43 12.82
CA LEU A 352 -21.17 0.92 13.69
C LEU A 352 -21.93 -0.20 12.97
N THR A 353 -22.26 -1.27 13.70
CA THR A 353 -23.09 -2.38 13.18
C THR A 353 -24.53 -2.32 13.66
N VAL A 354 -24.86 -1.37 14.54
CA VAL A 354 -26.22 -1.05 14.97
C VAL A 354 -26.75 0.13 14.15
N PRO A 355 -28.06 0.21 13.88
CA PRO A 355 -28.63 1.41 13.28
C PRO A 355 -28.40 2.60 14.21
N ALA A 356 -28.22 3.80 13.66
CA ALA A 356 -28.09 5.04 14.44
C ALA A 356 -28.60 6.24 13.64
N ASP A 357 -29.29 7.15 14.31
CA ASP A 357 -29.56 8.49 13.80
C ASP A 357 -28.34 9.40 14.06
N VAL A 358 -28.16 10.45 13.26
CA VAL A 358 -27.07 11.42 13.41
C VAL A 358 -27.63 12.83 13.41
N ASP A 359 -27.18 13.64 14.37
CA ASP A 359 -27.47 15.07 14.43
C ASP A 359 -26.26 15.85 14.95
N PHE A 360 -26.29 17.17 14.75
CA PHE A 360 -25.20 18.07 15.14
C PHE A 360 -25.74 19.24 15.95
N MET A 361 -24.92 19.69 16.90
CA MET A 361 -25.13 20.97 17.57
C MET A 361 -23.90 21.85 17.42
N ALA A 362 -24.07 23.16 17.52
CA ALA A 362 -22.98 24.12 17.51
C ALA A 362 -23.08 25.04 18.73
N ILE A 363 -21.94 25.33 19.33
CA ILE A 363 -21.82 26.21 20.50
C ILE A 363 -20.86 27.35 20.21
N SER A 364 -21.09 28.50 20.85
CA SER A 364 -20.17 29.63 20.81
C SER A 364 -19.77 30.05 22.22
N TYR A 365 -18.56 30.61 22.32
CA TYR A 365 -18.04 31.20 23.56
C TYR A 365 -18.09 32.72 23.44
N TYR A 366 -18.66 33.39 24.43
CA TYR A 366 -18.68 34.86 24.51
C TYR A 366 -17.82 35.35 25.69
N GLY A 367 -17.08 36.45 25.47
CA GLY A 367 -16.40 37.21 26.54
C GLY A 367 -14.87 37.08 26.58
N GLY A 368 -14.18 38.22 26.52
CA GLY A 368 -12.78 38.37 26.91
C GLY A 368 -12.71 38.70 28.41
N GLY A 369 -12.01 37.87 29.19
CA GLY A 369 -11.95 37.95 30.66
C GLY A 369 -12.54 36.71 31.34
N SER A 370 -12.16 36.46 32.59
CA SER A 370 -12.33 35.24 33.39
C SER A 370 -13.79 34.78 33.62
N GLY A 371 -14.42 34.24 32.57
CA GLY A 371 -15.76 33.64 32.62
C GLY A 371 -16.40 33.58 31.23
N LYS A 372 -15.98 32.62 30.38
CA LYS A 372 -16.61 32.42 29.06
C LYS A 372 -17.97 31.75 29.24
N ALA A 373 -19.05 32.48 29.08
CA ALA A 373 -20.39 31.88 28.99
C ALA A 373 -20.53 31.15 27.65
N VAL A 374 -20.95 29.88 27.69
CA VAL A 374 -21.18 29.03 26.51
C VAL A 374 -22.65 29.14 26.11
N ARG A 375 -22.94 29.32 24.82
CA ARG A 375 -24.31 29.34 24.28
C ARG A 375 -24.43 28.35 23.14
N VAL A 376 -25.58 27.69 23.04
CA VAL A 376 -25.96 26.93 21.84
C VAL A 376 -26.35 27.90 20.72
N THR A 377 -25.67 27.81 19.58
CA THR A 377 -25.98 28.57 18.35
C THR A 377 -26.83 27.79 17.38
N THR A 378 -26.66 26.47 17.36
CA THR A 378 -27.45 25.54 16.57
C THR A 378 -27.73 24.35 17.46
N ASP A 379 -29.01 24.04 17.63
CA ASP A 379 -29.45 22.93 18.45
C ASP A 379 -29.82 21.74 17.58
N VAL A 380 -29.91 20.55 18.18
CA VAL A 380 -30.33 19.33 17.49
C VAL A 380 -31.78 19.47 17.00
N GLY A 381 -32.02 19.02 15.77
CA GLY A 381 -33.34 19.02 15.14
C GLY A 381 -34.17 17.79 15.46
N ILE A 382 -33.53 16.65 15.78
CA ILE A 382 -34.21 15.40 16.15
C ILE A 382 -34.69 15.47 17.61
N SER A 383 -35.87 14.91 17.88
CA SER A 383 -36.34 14.74 19.27
C SER A 383 -35.48 13.73 20.02
N LEU A 384 -34.99 14.13 21.20
CA LEU A 384 -34.14 13.28 22.05
C LEU A 384 -34.91 12.61 23.19
N GLU A 385 -36.19 12.92 23.38
CA GLU A 385 -37.00 12.41 24.49
C GLU A 385 -37.11 10.88 24.42
N GLY A 386 -36.76 10.20 25.52
CA GLY A 386 -36.78 8.74 25.60
C GLY A 386 -35.78 8.02 24.68
N ARG A 387 -34.90 8.74 23.99
CA ARG A 387 -33.88 8.14 23.11
C ARG A 387 -32.59 7.85 23.87
N HIS A 388 -31.83 6.87 23.40
CA HIS A 388 -30.46 6.68 23.86
C HIS A 388 -29.52 7.59 23.07
N ILE A 389 -28.78 8.45 23.76
CA ILE A 389 -27.93 9.45 23.14
C ILE A 389 -26.47 9.09 23.36
N LEU A 390 -25.68 9.15 22.30
CA LEU A 390 -24.22 9.10 22.35
C LEU A 390 -23.67 10.44 21.86
N LEU A 391 -23.20 11.26 22.80
CA LEU A 391 -22.50 12.50 22.48
C LEU A 391 -21.10 12.16 21.99
N VAL A 392 -20.77 12.57 20.76
CA VAL A 392 -19.48 12.34 20.12
C VAL A 392 -18.70 13.65 20.14
N GLU A 393 -17.44 13.62 20.59
CA GLU A 393 -16.58 14.81 20.67
C GLU A 393 -15.17 14.56 20.15
N ASP A 394 -14.57 15.55 19.50
CA ASP A 394 -13.20 15.49 19.00
C ASP A 394 -12.16 15.53 20.13
N ILE A 395 -12.29 16.45 21.08
CA ILE A 395 -11.36 16.61 22.19
C ILE A 395 -12.05 17.12 23.45
N VAL A 396 -11.78 16.47 24.57
CA VAL A 396 -12.18 16.95 25.88
C VAL A 396 -10.97 17.49 26.63
N ASP A 397 -10.96 18.81 26.82
CA ASP A 397 -9.92 19.53 27.54
C ASP A 397 -10.29 19.73 29.02
N THR A 398 -10.69 20.93 29.43
CA THR A 398 -11.08 21.23 30.82
C THR A 398 -12.36 20.53 31.28
N GLY A 399 -13.17 20.02 30.34
CA GLY A 399 -14.47 19.41 30.61
C GLY A 399 -15.63 20.39 30.82
N MET A 400 -15.38 21.70 30.90
CA MET A 400 -16.41 22.71 31.15
C MET A 400 -17.47 22.75 30.03
N THR A 401 -17.01 22.75 28.78
CA THR A 401 -17.86 22.72 27.59
C THR A 401 -18.72 21.47 27.56
N LEU A 402 -18.10 20.32 27.79
CA LEU A 402 -18.78 19.04 27.83
C LEU A 402 -19.85 19.04 28.94
N SER A 403 -19.53 19.55 30.14
CA SER A 403 -20.51 19.66 31.23
C SER A 403 -21.73 20.51 30.87
N PHE A 404 -21.52 21.63 30.16
CA PHE A 404 -22.61 22.46 29.65
C PHE A 404 -23.48 21.69 28.65
N VAL A 405 -22.86 21.07 27.65
CA VAL A 405 -23.57 20.30 26.61
C VAL A 405 -24.34 19.13 27.22
N LEU A 406 -23.74 18.39 28.15
CA LEU A 406 -24.40 17.30 28.87
C LEU A 406 -25.63 17.79 29.65
N SER A 407 -25.53 18.96 30.29
CA SER A 407 -26.67 19.54 31.02
C SER A 407 -27.80 19.94 30.08
N HIS A 408 -27.45 20.55 28.93
CA HIS A 408 -28.40 20.92 27.87
C HIS A 408 -29.11 19.71 27.27
N LEU A 409 -28.38 18.62 26.98
CA LEU A 409 -28.96 17.39 26.43
C LEU A 409 -29.78 16.61 27.45
N LYS A 410 -29.36 16.57 28.73
CA LYS A 410 -30.13 15.94 29.82
C LYS A 410 -31.50 16.59 30.01
N ALA A 411 -31.59 17.92 29.83
CA ALA A 411 -32.86 18.65 29.92
C ALA A 411 -33.89 18.23 28.86
N ARG A 412 -33.50 17.46 27.84
CA ARG A 412 -34.39 16.89 26.82
C ARG A 412 -34.94 15.51 27.18
N ASN A 413 -34.74 15.05 28.42
CA ASN A 413 -35.23 13.78 28.94
C ASN A 413 -34.86 12.53 28.09
N PRO A 414 -33.57 12.31 27.74
CA PRO A 414 -33.16 11.09 27.06
C PRO A 414 -33.27 9.86 27.97
N ALA A 415 -33.43 8.67 27.39
CA ALA A 415 -33.40 7.40 28.13
C ALA A 415 -32.00 7.08 28.67
N SER A 416 -30.95 7.46 27.93
CA SER A 416 -29.56 7.45 28.42
C SER A 416 -28.74 8.50 27.69
N LEU A 417 -27.67 8.98 28.33
CA LEU A 417 -26.71 9.90 27.73
C LEU A 417 -25.30 9.45 28.07
N GLN A 418 -24.56 9.01 27.06
CA GLN A 418 -23.17 8.58 27.14
C GLN A 418 -22.27 9.48 26.30
N VAL A 419 -20.97 9.48 26.57
CA VAL A 419 -19.96 10.29 25.89
C VAL A 419 -18.89 9.43 25.25
N CYS A 420 -18.67 9.65 23.96
CA CYS A 420 -17.53 9.14 23.20
C CYS A 420 -16.65 10.31 22.79
N THR A 421 -15.38 10.33 23.21
CA THR A 421 -14.41 11.32 22.74
C THR A 421 -13.22 10.68 22.05
N LEU A 422 -12.73 11.31 20.98
CA LEU A 422 -11.50 10.87 20.35
C LEU A 422 -10.28 11.16 21.24
N LEU A 423 -10.17 12.34 21.84
CA LEU A 423 -8.99 12.78 22.60
C LEU A 423 -9.36 13.27 23.99
N ASP A 424 -8.67 12.78 25.02
CA ASP A 424 -8.85 13.16 26.42
C ASP A 424 -7.56 13.79 26.98
N LYS A 425 -7.61 15.08 27.34
CA LYS A 425 -6.53 15.78 28.05
C LYS A 425 -6.75 15.72 29.55
N ARG A 426 -6.64 14.52 30.13
CA ARG A 426 -6.88 14.28 31.56
C ARG A 426 -6.15 15.24 32.50
N VAL A 427 -4.92 15.60 32.16
CA VAL A 427 -4.09 16.53 32.95
C VAL A 427 -4.69 17.94 33.12
N ARG A 428 -5.65 18.33 32.28
CA ARG A 428 -6.33 19.63 32.32
C ARG A 428 -7.74 19.58 32.89
N ARG A 429 -8.22 18.42 33.33
CA ARG A 429 -9.58 18.20 33.82
C ARG A 429 -9.89 19.15 34.98
N LEU A 430 -10.90 20.02 34.81
CA LEU A 430 -11.43 20.89 35.86
C LEU A 430 -12.84 20.48 36.27
N ALA A 431 -13.68 20.09 35.31
CA ALA A 431 -15.01 19.55 35.56
C ALA A 431 -14.97 18.02 35.60
N ASP A 432 -15.58 17.43 36.61
CA ASP A 432 -15.77 15.98 36.68
C ASP A 432 -16.88 15.55 35.72
N VAL A 433 -16.48 15.00 34.57
CA VAL A 433 -17.37 14.53 33.51
C VAL A 433 -17.00 13.10 33.18
N HIS A 434 -18.00 12.21 33.24
CA HIS A 434 -17.82 10.82 32.89
C HIS A 434 -17.65 10.68 31.36
N LEU A 435 -16.64 9.93 30.95
CA LEU A 435 -16.37 9.58 29.55
C LEU A 435 -16.52 8.06 29.42
N ASP A 436 -17.54 7.62 28.68
CA ASP A 436 -17.85 6.20 28.50
C ASP A 436 -16.88 5.55 27.51
N TYR A 437 -16.54 6.25 26.42
CA TYR A 437 -15.65 5.75 25.38
C TYR A 437 -14.56 6.78 25.08
N VAL A 438 -13.29 6.41 25.28
CA VAL A 438 -12.13 7.30 25.07
C VAL A 438 -11.22 6.73 24.01
N GLY A 439 -10.99 7.49 22.93
CA GLY A 439 -10.06 7.12 21.87
C GLY A 439 -8.62 7.08 22.39
N PHE A 440 -8.08 8.24 22.75
CA PHE A 440 -6.70 8.41 23.19
C PHE A 440 -6.62 9.39 24.35
N GLU A 441 -5.82 9.04 25.36
CA GLU A 441 -5.31 10.03 26.31
C GLU A 441 -4.12 10.76 25.68
N VAL A 442 -4.12 12.09 25.73
CA VAL A 442 -3.11 12.94 25.08
C VAL A 442 -2.49 13.96 26.06
N PRO A 443 -1.24 14.39 25.83
CA PRO A 443 -0.58 15.37 26.69
C PRO A 443 -1.24 16.76 26.59
N ASP A 444 -0.91 17.66 27.54
CA ASP A 444 -1.31 19.06 27.48
C ASP A 444 -0.51 19.84 26.43
N GLU A 445 -0.85 19.60 25.17
CA GLU A 445 -0.23 20.25 24.03
C GLU A 445 -1.28 20.74 23.04
N PHE A 446 -0.92 21.73 22.21
CA PHE A 446 -1.86 22.19 21.18
C PHE A 446 -1.89 21.22 20.01
N LEU A 447 -3.08 20.73 19.65
CA LEU A 447 -3.30 19.68 18.66
C LEU A 447 -4.09 20.20 17.45
N VAL A 448 -3.71 19.76 16.26
CA VAL A 448 -4.37 20.06 14.98
C VAL A 448 -4.51 18.80 14.13
N GLY A 449 -5.42 18.83 13.15
CA GLY A 449 -5.65 17.71 12.26
C GLY A 449 -6.74 16.75 12.73
N TYR A 450 -7.23 15.95 11.78
CA TYR A 450 -8.37 15.05 11.93
C TYR A 450 -9.61 15.77 12.49
N GLY A 451 -9.96 16.90 11.88
CA GLY A 451 -11.06 17.76 12.28
C GLY A 451 -10.67 18.91 13.21
N LEU A 452 -9.60 18.76 14.01
CA LEU A 452 -9.06 19.82 14.87
C LEU A 452 -8.39 20.92 14.03
N ASP A 453 -8.50 22.17 14.48
CA ASP A 453 -7.96 23.31 13.75
C ASP A 453 -7.02 24.21 14.56
N TYR A 454 -6.30 25.03 13.81
CA TYR A 454 -5.77 26.29 14.29
C TYR A 454 -6.16 27.38 13.31
N GLN A 455 -6.94 28.37 13.76
CA GLN A 455 -7.41 29.47 12.91
C GLN A 455 -8.15 28.96 11.67
N GLU A 456 -8.98 27.94 11.82
CA GLU A 456 -9.71 27.25 10.74
C GLU A 456 -8.83 26.49 9.71
N GLU A 457 -7.51 26.44 9.92
CA GLU A 457 -6.61 25.63 9.11
C GLU A 457 -6.40 24.23 9.72
N TYR A 458 -5.80 23.32 8.95
CA TYR A 458 -5.34 21.98 9.36
C TYR A 458 -6.41 20.91 9.62
N ARG A 459 -7.71 21.23 9.65
CA ARG A 459 -8.80 20.24 9.85
C ARG A 459 -8.70 19.04 8.90
N ASN A 460 -8.24 19.27 7.68
CA ASN A 460 -8.16 18.29 6.59
C ASN A 460 -6.93 17.35 6.69
N LEU A 461 -6.05 17.53 7.68
CA LEU A 461 -4.96 16.57 7.89
C LEU A 461 -5.56 15.23 8.36
N PRO A 462 -5.13 14.09 7.82
CA PRO A 462 -5.71 12.79 8.18
C PRO A 462 -5.22 12.23 9.52
N PHE A 463 -4.33 12.95 10.21
CA PHE A 463 -3.67 12.57 11.46
C PHE A 463 -3.77 13.72 12.48
N VAL A 464 -3.48 13.44 13.75
CA VAL A 464 -3.39 14.45 14.81
C VAL A 464 -1.93 14.82 15.02
N ALA A 465 -1.61 16.11 14.95
CA ALA A 465 -0.25 16.62 15.13
C ALA A 465 -0.19 17.69 16.23
N LEU A 466 0.99 17.83 16.83
CA LEU A 466 1.32 18.93 17.72
C LEU A 466 1.58 20.18 16.89
N MET A 467 1.22 21.33 17.43
CA MET A 467 1.55 22.61 16.83
C MET A 467 2.69 23.29 17.61
N GLU A 468 3.77 23.62 16.92
CA GLU A 468 4.86 24.43 17.45
C GLU A 468 4.40 25.89 17.53
N ARG A 469 4.14 26.36 18.76
CA ARG A 469 4.00 27.80 19.00
C ARG A 469 5.35 28.46 18.71
N LYS A 470 5.44 29.21 17.61
CA LYS A 470 6.48 30.25 17.50
C LYS A 470 6.28 31.18 18.70
N SER A 471 7.26 31.23 19.60
CA SER A 471 7.39 32.28 20.59
C SER A 471 7.31 33.60 19.84
N SER A 472 6.20 34.32 19.98
CA SER A 472 6.02 35.64 19.39
C SER A 472 7.17 36.52 19.85
N ASN A 473 7.87 37.12 18.88
CA ASN A 473 8.85 38.16 19.10
C ASN A 473 8.36 39.12 20.19
N LYS A 474 9.25 39.40 21.15
CA LYS A 474 9.16 40.58 22.00
C LYS A 474 8.87 41.79 21.10
N GLU A 475 7.89 42.59 21.49
CA GLU A 475 7.67 43.93 20.92
C GLU A 475 9.03 44.66 20.83
N PRO A 476 9.36 45.29 19.69
CA PRO A 476 10.47 46.21 19.67
C PRO A 476 10.10 47.39 20.56
N GLN A 477 10.84 47.55 21.66
CA GLN A 477 10.86 48.76 22.46
C GLN A 477 10.92 49.98 21.55
N ALA A 478 10.01 50.93 21.79
CA ALA A 478 10.01 52.24 21.18
C ALA A 478 11.41 52.86 21.25
N LYS A 479 12.08 53.00 20.09
CA LYS A 479 13.17 53.93 19.94
C LYS A 479 12.57 55.31 19.71
N ASN A 480 12.51 56.08 20.79
CA ASN A 480 12.52 57.54 20.74
C ASN A 480 13.70 57.99 19.87
N TYR A 481 13.42 58.74 18.82
CA TYR A 481 14.33 59.79 18.36
C TYR A 481 13.51 61.05 18.08
N LEU A 482 13.61 61.98 19.03
CA LEU A 482 13.64 63.41 18.77
C LEU A 482 14.82 63.70 17.81
N GLY A 483 14.61 64.59 16.85
CA GLY A 483 15.62 65.08 15.92
C GLY A 483 15.04 65.45 14.56
#